data_AF-A0AAJ4I917-F1
#
_entry.id   AF-A0AAJ4I917-F1
#
_cell.length_a   1.000
_cell.length_b   1.000
_cell.length_c   1.000
_cell.angle_alpha   90.00
_cell.angle_beta   90.00
_cell.angle_gamma   90.00
#
_symmetry.space_group_name_H-M   'P 1'
#
loop_
_entity.id
_entity.type
_entity.pdbx_description
1 polymer ?
#
loop_
_entity_poly.entity_id
_entity_poly.type
_entity_poly.pdbx_seq_one_letter_code
_entity_poly.pdbx_strand_id
1 'polypeptide(L)' 'MTTFMIAGPLTVFLIFVAPLWLFLHYRSKRKASSGLSNVDLQRLESLSERAESLQNRLETLERILDAETPDWRRRYE' A
#
# COMPACT_ATOMS: atom_id res chain seq x y z
N MET A 1 13.62 36.24 -37.52
CA MET A 1 12.21 36.71 -37.52
C MET A 1 11.23 35.61 -37.06
N THR A 2 11.39 34.35 -37.49
CA THR A 2 10.47 33.24 -37.19
C THR A 2 10.54 32.71 -35.75
N THR A 3 11.71 32.78 -35.11
CA THR A 3 11.91 32.28 -33.74
C THR A 3 10.97 32.94 -32.73
N PHE A 4 10.70 34.24 -32.86
CA PHE A 4 9.82 34.98 -31.94
C PHE A 4 8.34 34.58 -32.08
N MET A 5 7.91 34.20 -33.30
CA MET A 5 6.54 33.76 -33.58
C MET A 5 6.22 32.41 -32.93
N ILE A 6 7.23 31.55 -32.76
CA ILE A 6 7.07 30.22 -32.15
C ILE A 6 7.39 30.28 -30.64
N ALA A 7 8.46 30.98 -30.27
CA ALA A 7 8.94 31.03 -28.89
C ALA A 7 7.98 31.76 -27.95
N GLY A 8 7.26 32.79 -28.41
CA GLY A 8 6.29 33.51 -27.58
C GLY A 8 5.15 32.60 -27.08
N PRO A 9 4.35 31.99 -27.97
CA PRO A 9 3.30 31.06 -27.59
C PRO A 9 3.83 29.85 -26.78
N LEU A 10 5.00 29.32 -27.16
CA LEU A 10 5.63 28.19 -26.46
C LEU A 10 6.02 28.55 -25.03
N THR A 11 6.55 29.75 -24.79
CA THR A 11 6.95 30.20 -23.46
C THR A 11 5.74 30.35 -22.54
N VAL A 12 4.66 30.96 -23.04
CA VAL A 12 3.40 31.07 -22.29
C VAL A 12 2.84 29.68 -21.97
N PHE A 13 2.81 28.78 -22.95
CA PHE A 13 2.39 27.40 -22.75
C PHE A 13 3.22 26.70 -21.66
N LEU A 14 4.55 26.83 -21.68
CA LEU A 14 5.44 26.24 -20.67
C LEU A 14 5.20 26.84 -19.27
N ILE A 15 4.94 28.15 -19.16
CA ILE A 15 4.63 28.80 -17.88
C ILE A 15 3.34 28.25 -17.25
N PHE A 16 2.36 27.82 -18.03
CA PHE A 16 1.14 27.22 -17.48
C PHE A 16 1.24 25.71 -17.30
N VAL A 17 1.80 25.02 -18.27
CA VAL A 17 1.84 23.55 -18.30
C VAL A 17 2.91 23.00 -17.37
N ALA A 18 4.09 23.63 -17.27
CA ALA A 18 5.17 23.13 -16.41
C ALA A 18 4.80 23.18 -14.92
N PRO A 19 4.18 24.26 -14.38
CA PRO A 19 3.73 24.27 -12.99
C PRO A 19 2.57 23.31 -12.74
N LEU A 20 1.64 23.16 -13.69
CA LEU A 20 0.56 22.19 -13.58
C LEU A 20 1.09 20.75 -13.52
N TRP A 21 2.08 20.44 -14.37
CA TRP A 21 2.76 19.14 -14.37
C TRP A 21 3.54 18.93 -13.08
N LEU A 22 4.27 19.93 -12.59
CA LEU A 22 5.02 19.86 -11.34
C LEU A 22 4.07 19.64 -10.16
N PHE A 23 2.92 20.32 -10.12
CA PHE A 23 1.89 20.10 -9.10
C PHE A 23 1.36 18.66 -9.14
N LEU A 24 1.01 18.14 -10.32
CA LEU A 24 0.56 16.75 -10.51
C LEU A 24 1.63 15.73 -10.11
N HIS A 25 2.86 15.93 -10.57
CA HIS A 25 4.00 15.06 -10.30
C HIS A 25 4.32 15.03 -8.80
N TYR A 26 4.32 16.21 -8.16
CA TYR A 26 4.62 16.32 -6.74
C TYR A 26 3.44 15.83 -5.88
N ARG A 27 2.18 15.99 -6.31
CA ARG A 27 1.01 15.41 -5.64
C ARG A 27 0.99 13.88 -5.76
N SER A 28 1.35 13.34 -6.92
CA SER A 28 1.47 11.88 -7.15
C SER A 28 2.60 11.30 -6.30
N LYS A 29 3.78 11.93 -6.30
CA LYS A 29 4.87 11.55 -5.40
C LYS A 29 4.49 11.69 -3.94
N ARG A 30 3.80 12.75 -3.51
CA ARG A 30 3.33 12.87 -2.12
C ARG A 30 2.35 11.78 -1.73
N LYS A 31 1.48 11.29 -2.62
CA LYS A 31 0.64 10.12 -2.33
C LYS A 31 1.44 8.81 -2.25
N ALA A 32 2.52 8.69 -3.01
CA ALA A 32 3.39 7.51 -2.99
C ALA A 32 4.48 7.56 -1.90
N SER A 33 4.83 8.75 -1.41
CA SER A 33 5.91 9.01 -0.45
C SER A 33 5.42 9.49 0.91
N SER A 34 4.15 9.88 1.05
CA SER A 34 3.50 9.81 2.35
C SER A 34 3.50 8.34 2.70
N GLY A 35 4.21 7.94 3.75
CA GLY A 35 4.13 6.58 4.28
C GLY A 35 2.69 6.17 4.56
N LEU A 36 2.52 4.96 5.10
CA LEU A 36 1.21 4.45 5.51
C LEU A 36 0.42 5.57 6.21
N SER A 37 -0.74 5.92 5.65
CA SER A 37 -1.62 6.91 6.28
C SER A 37 -1.94 6.43 7.69
N ASN A 38 -2.31 7.32 8.62
CA ASN A 38 -2.73 6.90 9.96
C ASN A 38 -3.84 5.83 9.91
N VAL A 39 -4.70 5.92 8.88
CA VAL A 39 -5.73 4.91 8.58
C VAL A 39 -5.13 3.57 8.15
N ASP A 40 -4.06 3.58 7.35
CA ASP A 40 -3.40 2.36 6.89
C ASP A 40 -2.61 1.69 8.02
N LEU A 41 -1.99 2.48 8.91
CA LEU A 41 -1.35 1.97 10.13
C LEU A 41 -2.37 1.30 11.06
N GLN A 42 -3.52 1.93 11.30
CA GLN A 42 -4.59 1.36 12.11
C GLN A 42 -5.17 0.08 11.50
N ARG A 43 -5.25 0.02 10.16
CA ARG A 43 -5.65 -1.21 9.46
C ARG A 43 -4.63 -2.32 9.67
N LEU A 44 -3.33 -2.03 9.54
CA LEU A 44 -2.28 -3.02 9.76
C LEU A 44 -2.26 -3.53 11.21
N GLU A 45 -2.43 -2.64 12.18
CA GLU A 45 -2.57 -3.02 13.60
C GLU A 45 -3.74 -3.99 13.79
N SER A 46 -4.93 -3.64 13.26
CA SER A 46 -6.10 -4.53 13.34
C SER A 46 -5.91 -5.88 12.64
N LEU A 47 -5.10 -5.93 11.58
CA LEU A 47 -4.77 -7.18 10.89
C LEU A 47 -3.78 -8.01 11.71
N SER A 48 -2.81 -7.37 12.37
CA SER A 48 -1.87 -8.02 13.29
C SER A 48 -2.60 -8.66 14.46
N GLU A 49 -3.49 -7.91 15.13
CA GLU A 49 -4.30 -8.43 16.24
C GLU A 49 -5.16 -9.64 15.83
N ARG A 50 -5.75 -9.59 14.62
CA ARG A 50 -6.51 -10.72 14.08
C ARG A 50 -5.62 -11.92 13.80
N ALA A 51 -4.42 -11.71 13.27
CA ALA A 51 -3.46 -12.78 13.02
C ALA A 51 -3.01 -13.46 14.31
N GLU A 52 -2.78 -12.69 15.39
CA GLU A 52 -2.47 -13.24 16.71
C GLU A 52 -3.65 -14.04 17.28
N SER A 53 -4.88 -13.51 17.18
CA SER A 53 -6.07 -14.24 17.61
C SER A 53 -6.25 -15.56 16.88
N LEU A 54 -6.01 -15.57 15.56
CA LEU A 54 -6.10 -16.79 14.75
C LEU A 54 -5.01 -17.81 15.11
N GLN A 55 -3.79 -17.36 15.44
CA GLN A 55 -2.72 -18.25 15.90
C GLN A 55 -3.08 -18.93 17.23
N ASN A 56 -3.60 -18.19 18.21
CA ASN A 56 -4.05 -18.76 19.48
C ASN A 56 -5.18 -19.79 19.29
N ARG A 57 -6.09 -19.50 18.36
CA ARG A 57 -7.16 -20.44 17.99
C ARG A 57 -6.61 -21.68 17.30
N LEU A 58 -5.61 -21.52 16.44
CA LEU A 58 -4.96 -22.64 15.77
C LEU A 58 -4.27 -23.55 16.78
N GLU A 59 -3.50 -23.01 17.74
CA GLU A 59 -2.88 -23.80 18.82
C GLU A 59 -3.92 -24.58 19.61
N THR A 60 -5.06 -23.95 19.91
CA THR A 60 -6.17 -24.60 20.60
C THR A 60 -6.76 -25.74 19.76
N LEU A 61 -6.96 -25.52 18.46
CA LEU A 61 -7.47 -26.55 17.55
C LEU A 61 -6.46 -27.69 17.37
N GLU A 62 -5.16 -27.39 17.28
CA GLU A 62 -4.10 -28.39 17.22
C GLU A 62 -4.07 -29.25 18.49
N ARG A 63 -4.24 -28.64 19.67
CA ARG A 63 -4.36 -29.38 20.94
C ARG A 63 -5.58 -30.29 20.98
N ILE A 64 -6.74 -29.82 20.51
CA ILE A 64 -7.95 -30.64 20.44
C ILE A 64 -7.75 -31.78 19.45
N LEU A 65 -7.20 -31.48 18.27
CA LEU A 65 -6.98 -32.46 17.22
C LEU A 65 -5.94 -33.52 17.62
N ASP A 66 -4.91 -33.13 18.38
CA ASP A 66 -3.94 -34.05 18.99
C ASP A 66 -4.60 -34.97 20.03
N ALA A 67 -5.58 -34.47 20.78
CA ALA A 67 -6.33 -35.26 21.76
C ALA A 67 -7.35 -36.20 21.12
N GLU A 68 -8.06 -35.75 20.08
CA GLU A 68 -9.12 -36.54 19.43
C GLU A 68 -8.61 -37.48 18.34
N THR A 69 -7.55 -37.13 17.60
CA THR A 69 -7.01 -37.93 16.50
C THR A 69 -5.47 -37.95 16.52
N PRO A 70 -4.81 -38.69 17.42
CA PRO A 70 -3.36 -38.62 17.67
C PRO A 70 -2.43 -38.78 16.46
N ASP A 71 -2.89 -39.37 15.37
CA ASP A 71 -2.11 -39.67 14.16
C ASP A 71 -2.49 -38.77 12.96
N TRP A 72 -3.20 -37.66 13.20
CA TRP A 72 -3.66 -36.76 12.14
C TRP A 72 -2.50 -36.14 11.34
N ARG A 73 -1.40 -35.79 12.01
CA ARG A 73 -0.21 -35.19 11.37
C ARG A 73 0.42 -36.11 10.32
N ARG A 74 0.47 -37.43 10.58
CA ARG A 74 1.03 -38.42 9.65
C ARG A 74 0.16 -38.66 8.40
N ARG A 75 -1.08 -38.20 8.41
CA ARG A 75 -2.02 -38.37 7.29
C ARG A 75 -1.93 -37.25 6.24
N TYR A 76 -1.29 -36.13 6.57
CA TYR A 76 -1.22 -34.93 5.72
C TYR A 76 0.21 -34.41 5.50
N GLU A 77 1.24 -35.12 5.97
CA GLU A 77 2.60 -35.06 5.40
C GLU A 77 2.65 -35.86 4.09
#